data_AF-A0A8E0NE69-F1
#
_entry.id   AF-A0A8E0NE69-F1
#
_cell.length_a   1.000
_cell.length_b   1.000
_cell.length_c   1.000
_cell.angle_alpha   90.00
_cell.angle_beta   90.00
_cell.angle_gamma   90.00
#
_symmetry.space_group_name_H-M   'P 1'
#
loop_
_entity.id
_entity.type
_entity.pdbx_description
1 polymer ?
#
loop_
_entity_poly.entity_id
_entity_poly.type
_entity_poly.pdbx_seq_one_letter_code
_entity_poly.pdbx_strand_id
1 'polypeptide(L)'
;MAVEAQQAEGDRNAAQLARMETRLRRRLTTGEPGDNPLDWAVDQINLAQVQLTRMRLTGRGEAGHLGLVLVEAAETARELGAGLIADRADQLLAAVRQTFPSSPA
;
A
#
# COMPACT_ATOMS: atom_id res chain seq x y z
N MET A 1 -14.29 28.06 11.17
CA MET A 1 -14.33 27.02 12.24
C MET A 1 -14.52 25.60 11.73
N ALA A 2 -15.68 25.17 11.21
CA ALA A 2 -15.89 23.75 10.84
C ALA A 2 -15.03 23.25 9.67
N VAL A 3 -14.84 24.08 8.63
CA VAL A 3 -14.00 23.74 7.46
C VAL A 3 -12.52 23.66 7.84
N GLU A 4 -12.03 24.61 8.65
CA GLU A 4 -10.64 24.63 9.12
C GLU A 4 -10.31 23.44 10.02
N ALA A 5 -11.26 23.01 10.87
CA ALA A 5 -11.10 21.82 11.69
C ALA A 5 -11.04 20.53 10.84
N GLN A 6 -11.87 20.43 9.80
CA GLN A 6 -11.86 19.31 8.86
C GLN A 6 -10.55 19.24 8.06
N GLN A 7 -10.03 20.40 7.65
CA GLN A 7 -8.74 20.50 6.95
C GLN A 7 -7.59 20.10 7.87
N ALA A 8 -7.54 20.63 9.08
CA ALA A 8 -6.51 20.28 10.06
C ALA A 8 -6.50 18.78 10.41
N GLU A 9 -7.68 18.17 10.49
CA GLU A 9 -7.79 16.72 10.72
C GLU A 9 -7.32 15.91 9.49
N GLY A 10 -7.66 16.36 8.28
CA GLY A 10 -7.12 15.78 7.04
C GLY A 10 -5.60 15.84 6.98
N ASP A 11 -5.00 16.97 7.35
CA ASP A 11 -3.55 17.16 7.36
C ASP A 11 -2.85 16.27 8.41
N ARG A 12 -3.43 16.13 9.61
CA ARG A 12 -2.93 15.20 10.64
C ARG A 12 -2.96 13.75 10.14
N ASN A 13 -4.06 13.34 9.52
CA ASN A 13 -4.21 12.00 8.96
C ASN A 13 -3.20 11.73 7.84
N ALA A 14 -2.98 12.70 6.95
CA ALA A 14 -1.97 12.60 5.90
C ALA A 14 -0.55 12.48 6.48
N ALA A 15 -0.23 13.28 7.50
CA ALA A 15 1.07 13.21 8.18
C ALA A 15 1.29 11.88 8.91
N GLN A 16 0.25 11.30 9.52
CA GLN A 16 0.32 10.00 10.16
C GLN A 16 0.59 8.88 9.13
N LEU A 17 -0.10 8.91 7.98
CA LEU A 17 0.12 7.96 6.89
C LEU A 17 1.54 8.06 6.31
N ALA A 18 2.06 9.28 6.15
CA ALA A 18 3.45 9.49 5.71
C ALA A 18 4.47 8.87 6.69
N ARG A 19 4.24 9.00 8.00
CA ARG A 19 5.09 8.36 9.02
C ARG A 19 5.03 6.83 8.97
N MET A 20 3.85 6.26 8.72
CA MET A 20 3.69 4.80 8.55
C MET A 20 4.44 4.30 7.33
N GLU A 21 4.32 5.00 6.19
CA GLU A 21 5.07 4.70 4.97
C GLU A 21 6.57 4.69 5.22
N THR A 22 7.13 5.71 5.88
CA THR A 22 8.57 5.77 6.18
C THR A 22 9.03 4.58 7.02
N ARG A 23 8.23 4.14 7.99
CA ARG A 23 8.58 2.96 8.81
C ARG A 23 8.54 1.67 7.99
N LEU A 24 7.54 1.49 7.13
CA LEU A 24 7.41 0.32 6.26
C LEU A 24 8.54 0.26 5.23
N ARG A 25 8.84 1.38 4.57
CA ARG A 25 10.00 1.49 3.66
C ARG A 25 11.29 1.13 4.38
N ARG A 26 11.48 1.62 5.61
CA ARG A 26 12.66 1.25 6.41
C ARG A 26 12.73 -0.26 6.64
N ARG A 27 11.63 -0.90 7.07
CA ARG A 27 11.60 -2.36 7.29
C ARG A 27 11.97 -3.14 6.04
N LEU A 28 11.43 -2.74 4.88
CA LEU A 28 11.76 -3.33 3.57
C LEU A 28 13.23 -3.13 3.16
N THR A 29 13.90 -2.07 3.62
CA THR A 29 15.32 -1.82 3.34
C THR A 29 16.28 -2.39 4.38
N THR A 30 15.81 -2.68 5.59
CA THR A 30 16.68 -3.14 6.70
C THR A 30 16.69 -4.65 6.88
N GLY A 31 15.71 -5.38 6.33
CA GLY A 31 15.77 -6.84 6.26
C GLY A 31 16.76 -7.28 5.18
N GLU A 32 17.46 -8.39 5.37
CA GLU A 32 18.19 -8.98 4.24
C GLU A 32 17.18 -9.49 3.20
N PRO A 33 17.42 -9.25 1.90
CA PRO A 33 16.60 -9.83 0.84
C PRO A 33 16.60 -11.35 0.94
N GLY A 34 15.48 -11.94 1.39
CA GLY A 34 15.28 -13.39 1.46
C GLY A 34 15.08 -13.98 2.86
N ASP A 35 15.31 -13.22 3.94
CA ASP A 35 15.24 -13.76 5.31
C ASP A 35 13.83 -14.17 5.75
N ASN A 36 12.80 -13.46 5.26
CA ASN A 36 11.41 -13.88 5.44
C ASN A 36 10.51 -13.31 4.32
N PRO A 37 10.28 -14.08 3.25
CA PRO A 37 9.50 -13.59 2.11
C PRO A 37 8.04 -13.29 2.44
N LEU A 38 7.46 -13.93 3.46
CA LEU A 38 6.09 -13.61 3.91
C LEU A 38 6.03 -12.27 4.64
N ASP A 39 7.02 -11.96 5.49
CA ASP A 39 7.09 -10.64 6.13
C ASP A 39 7.27 -9.52 5.09
N TRP A 40 8.10 -9.77 4.07
CA TRP A 40 8.23 -8.87 2.93
C TRP A 40 6.89 -8.66 2.22
N ALA A 41 6.16 -9.73 1.89
CA ALA A 41 4.86 -9.63 1.22
C ALA A 41 3.85 -8.84 2.06
N VAL A 42 3.81 -9.08 3.38
CA VAL A 42 2.97 -8.33 4.32
C VAL A 42 3.35 -6.85 4.35
N ASP A 43 4.64 -6.53 4.35
CA ASP A 43 5.11 -5.14 4.36
C ASP A 43 4.79 -4.41 3.07
N GLN A 44 4.88 -5.09 1.92
CA GLN A 44 4.47 -4.56 0.62
C GLN A 44 2.97 -4.29 0.56
N ILE A 45 2.13 -5.21 1.04
CA ILE A 45 0.68 -5.02 1.13
C ILE A 45 0.32 -3.83 2.03
N ASN A 46 0.95 -3.75 3.21
CA ASN A 46 0.73 -2.65 4.14
C ASN A 46 1.18 -1.31 3.56
N LEU A 47 2.32 -1.28 2.88
CA LEU A 47 2.84 -0.10 2.23
C LEU A 47 1.92 0.37 1.10
N ALA A 48 1.43 -0.56 0.27
CA ALA A 48 0.46 -0.26 -0.79
C ALA A 48 -0.86 0.28 -0.21
N GLN A 49 -1.35 -0.30 0.89
CA GLN A 49 -2.56 0.17 1.57
C GLN A 49 -2.40 1.60 2.08
N VAL A 50 -1.28 1.93 2.73
CA VAL A 50 -0.98 3.28 3.22
C VAL A 50 -0.91 4.27 2.05
N GLN A 51 -0.23 3.92 0.96
CA GLN A 51 -0.12 4.76 -0.22
C GLN A 51 -1.48 5.00 -0.87
N LEU A 52 -2.32 3.96 -1.02
CA LEU A 52 -3.69 4.09 -1.55
C LEU A 52 -4.55 5.00 -0.67
N THR A 53 -4.51 4.83 0.65
CA THR A 53 -5.27 5.68 1.57
C THR A 53 -4.80 7.13 1.50
N ARG A 54 -3.49 7.37 1.44
CA ARG A 54 -2.93 8.74 1.34
C ARG A 54 -3.30 9.38 0.00
N MET A 55 -3.26 8.64 -1.09
CA MET A 55 -3.72 9.13 -2.39
C MET A 55 -5.19 9.53 -2.36
N ARG A 56 -6.06 8.72 -1.76
CA ARG A 56 -7.50 9.05 -1.61
C ARG A 56 -7.72 10.30 -0.75
N LEU A 57 -6.93 10.48 0.30
CA LEU A 57 -7.05 11.61 1.21
C LEU A 57 -6.51 12.91 0.60
N THR A 58 -5.43 12.85 -0.17
CA THR A 58 -4.68 14.03 -0.64
C THR A 58 -4.84 14.33 -2.13
N GLY A 59 -5.38 13.39 -2.91
CA GLY A 59 -5.42 13.45 -4.37
C GLY A 59 -4.04 13.35 -5.05
N ARG A 60 -2.97 13.05 -4.30
CA ARG A 60 -1.58 13.04 -4.80
C ARG A 60 -0.95 11.66 -4.70
N GLY A 61 -0.30 11.22 -5.78
CA GLY A 61 0.52 10.01 -5.86
C GLY A 61 0.35 9.28 -7.18
N GLU A 62 1.24 8.31 -7.44
CA GLU A 62 1.20 7.48 -8.64
C GLU A 62 0.90 6.02 -8.26
N ALA A 63 -0.14 5.46 -8.87
CA ALA A 63 -0.59 4.09 -8.57
C ALA A 63 0.13 3.00 -9.38
N GLY A 64 0.90 3.38 -10.41
CA GLY A 64 1.46 2.44 -11.38
C GLY A 64 2.32 1.34 -10.75
N HIS A 65 3.17 1.70 -9.77
CA HIS A 65 4.02 0.75 -9.07
C HIS A 65 3.26 -0.15 -8.09
N LEU A 66 2.14 0.31 -7.53
CA LEU A 66 1.37 -0.48 -6.55
C LEU A 66 0.81 -1.76 -7.14
N GLY A 67 0.39 -1.71 -8.42
CA GLY A 67 -0.17 -2.87 -9.10
C GLY A 67 0.84 -4.01 -9.19
N LEU A 68 2.07 -3.71 -9.63
CA LEU A 68 3.14 -4.69 -9.77
C LEU A 68 3.52 -5.30 -8.41
N VAL A 69 3.74 -4.45 -7.40
CA VAL A 69 4.13 -4.89 -6.05
C VAL A 69 3.09 -5.81 -5.42
N LEU A 70 1.80 -5.56 -5.64
CA LEU A 70 0.73 -6.41 -5.10
C LEU A 70 0.66 -7.76 -5.82
N VAL A 71 0.96 -7.81 -7.11
CA VAL A 71 1.07 -9.08 -7.85
C VAL A 71 2.22 -9.91 -7.29
N GLU A 72 3.40 -9.32 -7.14
CA GLU A 72 4.57 -10.03 -6.59
C GLU A 72 4.31 -10.53 -5.15
N ALA A 73 3.72 -9.70 -4.30
CA ALA A 73 3.35 -10.09 -2.93
C ALA A 73 2.35 -11.26 -2.91
N ALA A 74 1.37 -11.26 -3.84
CA ALA A 74 0.40 -12.34 -3.96
C ALA A 74 1.07 -13.65 -4.43
N GLU A 75 1.96 -13.57 -5.41
CA GLU A 75 2.73 -14.71 -5.92
C GLU A 75 3.63 -15.32 -4.84
N THR A 76 4.42 -14.49 -4.14
CA THR A 76 5.25 -14.94 -3.01
C THR A 76 4.42 -15.62 -1.92
N ALA A 77 3.26 -15.06 -1.58
CA ALA A 77 2.36 -15.66 -0.61
C ALA A 77 1.80 -17.02 -1.08
N ARG A 78 1.44 -17.16 -2.36
CA ARG A 78 0.97 -18.44 -2.92
C ARG A 78 2.06 -19.50 -2.94
N GLU A 79 3.28 -19.14 -3.34
CA GLU A 79 4.44 -20.04 -3.36
C GLU A 79 4.73 -20.64 -1.98
N LEU A 80 4.49 -19.87 -0.91
CA LEU A 80 4.70 -20.28 0.48
C LEU A 80 3.42 -20.81 1.16
N GLY A 81 2.33 -21.02 0.41
CA GLY A 81 1.08 -21.59 0.94
C GLY A 81 0.26 -20.65 1.82
N ALA A 82 0.57 -19.36 1.87
CA ALA A 82 -0.11 -18.35 2.67
C ALA A 82 -1.31 -17.72 1.93
N GLY A 83 -2.34 -18.54 1.65
CA GLY A 83 -3.50 -18.15 0.83
C GLY A 83 -4.21 -16.87 1.29
N LEU A 84 -4.38 -16.67 2.61
CA LEU A 84 -5.02 -15.45 3.14
C LEU A 84 -4.23 -14.16 2.85
N ILE A 85 -2.90 -14.25 2.75
CA ILE A 85 -2.05 -13.09 2.41
C ILE A 85 -2.18 -12.79 0.91
N ALA A 86 -2.21 -13.83 0.08
CA ALA A 86 -2.44 -13.69 -1.36
C ALA A 86 -3.82 -13.06 -1.65
N ASP A 87 -4.88 -13.56 -1.03
CA ASP A 87 -6.24 -13.01 -1.17
C ASP A 87 -6.29 -11.54 -0.76
N ARG A 88 -5.57 -11.18 0.29
CA ARG A 88 -5.49 -9.79 0.76
C ARG A 88 -4.80 -8.89 -0.27
N ALA A 89 -3.71 -9.36 -0.88
CA ALA A 89 -3.02 -8.64 -1.94
C ALA A 89 -3.92 -8.44 -3.18
N ASP A 90 -4.65 -9.48 -3.59
CA ASP A 90 -5.58 -9.44 -4.73
C ASP A 90 -6.73 -8.47 -4.50
N GLN A 91 -7.33 -8.47 -3.30
CA GLN A 91 -8.38 -7.50 -2.93
C GLN A 91 -7.88 -6.06 -3.01
N LEU A 92 -6.66 -5.81 -2.54
CA LEU A 92 -6.07 -4.48 -2.60
C LEU A 92 -5.72 -4.07 -4.03
N LEU A 93 -5.24 -5.01 -4.86
CA LEU A 93 -5.00 -4.79 -6.29
C LEU A 93 -6.29 -4.39 -7.02
N ALA A 94 -7.39 -5.08 -6.74
CA ALA A 94 -8.70 -4.73 -7.27
C ALA A 94 -9.13 -3.31 -6.85
N ALA A 95 -8.85 -2.92 -5.59
CA ALA A 95 -9.15 -1.57 -5.11
C ALA A 95 -8.29 -0.50 -5.78
N VAL A 96 -7.01 -0.78 -6.04
CA VAL A 96 -6.10 0.11 -6.79
C VAL A 96 -6.63 0.33 -8.21
N ARG A 97 -6.99 -0.74 -8.92
CA ARG A 97 -7.55 -0.67 -10.30
C ARG A 97 -8.87 0.10 -10.37
N GLN A 98 -9.73 -0.04 -9.37
CA GLN A 98 -10.98 0.73 -9.27
C GLN A 98 -10.72 2.23 -9.02
N THR A 99 -9.69 2.55 -8.23
CA THR A 99 -9.37 3.94 -7.88
C THR A 99 -8.64 4.65 -9.03
N PHE A 100 -7.86 3.91 -9.81
CA PHE A 100 -7.05 4.40 -10.93
C PHE A 100 -7.26 3.51 -12.15
N PRO A 101 -8.41 3.63 -12.85
CA PRO A 101 -8.62 2.88 -14.07
C PRO A 101 -7.53 3.28 -15.08
N SER A 102 -6.88 2.30 -15.71
CA SER A 102 -6.05 2.57 -16.88
C SER A 102 -6.93 3.25 -17.92
N SER A 103 -6.61 4.48 -18.33
CA SER A 103 -7.30 5.13 -19.45
C SER A 103 -7.28 4.19 -20.65
N PRO A 104 -8.39 4.03 -21.39
CA PRO A 104 -8.32 3.34 -22.68
C PRO A 104 -7.33 4.11 -23.56
N ALA A 105 -6.33 3.39 -24.06
CA ALA A 105 -5.41 3.88 -25.07
C ALA A 105 -6.16 4.18 -26.38
#